data_AF-A0A1H8VA97-F1
#
_entry.id   AF-A0A1H8VA97-F1
#
_cell.length_a   1.000
_cell.length_b   1.000
_cell.length_c   1.000
_cell.angle_alpha   90.00
_cell.angle_beta   90.00
_cell.angle_gamma   90.00
#
_symmetry.space_group_name_H-M   'P 1'
#
loop_
_entity.id
_entity.type
_entity.pdbx_description
1 polymer ?
#
loop_
_entity_poly.entity_id
_entity_poly.type
_entity_poly.pdbx_seq_one_letter_code
_entity_poly.pdbx_strand_id
1 'polypeptide(L)' 'MAGADARMQKLLKELKPLTEYERRLRLIALADQYGSGFAWAVKSEFEKANQRRATS' A
#
# COMPACT_ATOMS: atom_id res chain seq x y z
N MET A 1 -4.63 -12.73 -15.12
CA MET A 1 -4.50 -12.08 -13.80
C MET A 1 -4.08 -10.61 -13.96
N ALA A 2 -4.91 -9.74 -14.58
CA ALA A 2 -4.54 -8.33 -14.82
C ALA A 2 -5.18 -7.34 -13.83
N GLY A 3 -6.28 -7.72 -13.16
CA GLY A 3 -7.05 -6.81 -12.30
C GLY A 3 -6.47 -6.59 -10.90
N ALA A 4 -5.83 -7.61 -10.31
CA ALA A 4 -5.26 -7.52 -8.96
C ALA A 4 -4.07 -6.55 -8.89
N ASP A 5 -3.20 -6.57 -9.90
CA ASP A 5 -2.05 -5.67 -10.02
C ASP A 5 -2.47 -4.20 -10.22
N ALA A 6 -3.45 -3.95 -11.10
CA ALA A 6 -3.93 -2.59 -11.34
C ALA A 6 -4.50 -1.94 -10.07
N ARG A 7 -5.21 -2.73 -9.25
CA ARG A 7 -5.76 -2.27 -7.99
C ARG A 7 -4.69 -2.02 -6.93
N MET A 8 -3.68 -2.88 -6.84
CA MET A 8 -2.52 -2.68 -5.97
C MET A 8 -1.78 -1.39 -6.33
N GLN A 9 -1.49 -1.19 -7.62
CA GLN A 9 -0.82 0.02 -8.11
C GLN A 9 -1.61 1.30 -7.82
N LYS A 10 -2.93 1.26 -7.92
CA LYS A 10 -3.79 2.39 -7.54
C LYS A 10 -3.68 2.70 -6.04
N LEU A 11 -3.75 1.68 -5.18
CA LEU A 11 -3.61 1.85 -3.73
C LEU A 11 -2.23 2.41 -3.35
N LEU A 12 -1.15 1.93 -3.98
CA LEU A 12 0.19 2.45 -3.73
C LEU A 12 0.31 3.93 -4.11
N LYS A 13 -0.35 4.37 -5.19
CA LYS A 13 -0.42 5.79 -5.58
C LYS A 13 -1.24 6.61 -4.57
N GLU A 14 -2.33 6.07 -4.05
CA GLU A 14 -3.14 6.69 -2.99
C GLU A 14 -2.37 6.84 -1.67
N LEU A 15 -1.48 5.89 -1.33
CA LEU A 15 -0.69 5.91 -0.09
C LEU A 15 0.51 6.87 -0.12
N LYS A 16 1.00 7.25 -1.30
CA LYS A 16 2.16 8.17 -1.45
C LYS A 16 1.95 9.55 -0.83
N PRO A 17 0.86 10.28 -1.11
CA PRO A 17 0.65 11.61 -0.54
C PRO A 17 0.24 11.61 0.94
N LEU A 18 -0.16 10.46 1.49
CA LEU A 18 -0.62 10.36 2.86
C LEU A 18 0.52 10.53 3.87
N THR A 19 0.20 11.13 5.01
CA THR A 19 1.06 11.09 6.21
C THR A 19 1.19 9.67 6.76
N GLU A 20 2.13 9.44 7.67
CA GLU A 20 2.26 8.12 8.31
C GLU A 20 0.98 7.70 9.05
N TYR A 21 0.33 8.64 9.74
CA TYR A 21 -0.91 8.38 10.47
C TYR A 21 -2.04 7.98 9.52
N GLU A 22 -2.27 8.75 8.46
CA GLU A 22 -3.30 8.45 7.46
C GLU A 22 -3.02 7.13 6.73
N ARG A 23 -1.75 6.82 6.44
CA ARG A 23 -1.37 5.50 5.90
C ARG A 23 -1.75 4.37 6.84
N ARG A 24 -1.49 4.49 8.14
CA ARG A 24 -1.89 3.47 9.12
C ARG A 24 -3.39 3.27 9.12
N LEU A 25 -4.17 4.36 9.16
CA LEU A 25 -5.64 4.27 9.10
C LEU A 25 -6.11 3.58 7.81
N ARG A 26 -5.51 3.92 6.66
CA ARG A 26 -5.85 3.31 5.38
C ARG A 26 -5.50 1.82 5.33
N LEU A 27 -4.37 1.40 5.90
CA LEU A 27 -3.98 -0.01 6.00
C LEU A 27 -4.91 -0.81 6.93
N ILE A 28 -5.36 -0.21 8.04
CA ILE A 28 -6.35 -0.84 8.94
C ILE A 28 -7.68 -1.05 8.18
N ALA A 29 -8.16 -0.02 7.47
CA ALA A 29 -9.38 -0.15 6.65
C ALA A 29 -9.24 -1.20 5.53
N LEU A 30 -8.05 -1.32 4.93
CA LEU A 30 -7.78 -2.37 3.94
C LEU A 30 -7.77 -3.77 4.56
N ALA A 31 -7.30 -3.91 5.80
CA ALA A 31 -7.31 -5.18 6.52
C ALA A 31 -8.75 -5.61 6.84
N ASP A 32 -9.63 -4.67 7.18
CA ASP A 32 -11.05 -4.91 7.39
C ASP A 32 -11.77 -5.32 6.09
N GLN A 33 -11.50 -4.62 4.99
CA GLN A 33 -12.18 -4.85 3.70
C GLN A 33 -11.71 -6.10 2.94
N TYR A 34 -10.43 -6.43 3.01
CA TYR A 34 -9.79 -7.44 2.15
C TYR A 34 -8.96 -8.47 2.93
N GLY A 35 -8.93 -8.36 4.25
CA GLY A 35 -8.14 -9.21 5.13
C GLY A 35 -6.73 -8.69 5.38
N SER A 36 -6.18 -9.07 6.53
CA SER A 36 -4.86 -8.65 7.01
C SER A 36 -3.72 -9.01 6.03
N GLY A 37 -3.83 -10.14 5.32
CA GLY A 37 -2.82 -10.55 4.34
C GLY A 37 -2.70 -9.58 3.16
N PHE A 38 -3.82 -9.06 2.66
CA PHE A 38 -3.82 -8.08 1.58
C PHE A 38 -3.26 -6.74 2.05
N ALA A 39 -3.67 -6.26 3.23
CA ALA A 39 -3.13 -5.03 3.80
C ALA A 39 -1.60 -5.10 4.04
N TRP A 40 -1.10 -6.26 4.49
CA TRP A 40 0.33 -6.47 4.67
C TRP A 40 1.10 -6.45 3.35
N ALA A 41 0.55 -7.07 2.29
CA ALA A 41 1.14 -7.01 0.95
C ALA A 41 1.22 -5.57 0.43
N VAL A 42 0.15 -4.77 0.59
CA VAL A 42 0.12 -3.34 0.21
C VAL A 42 1.20 -2.56 0.97
N LYS A 43 1.33 -2.77 2.29
CA LYS A 43 2.35 -2.12 3.12
C LYS A 43 3.77 -2.46 2.64
N SER A 44 4.07 -3.75 2.44
CA SER A 44 5.39 -4.21 2.00
C SER A 44 5.77 -3.62 0.63
N GLU A 45 4.85 -3.60 -0.33
CA GLU A 45 5.14 -3.04 -1.66
C GLU A 45 5.34 -1.51 -1.60
N PHE A 46 4.61 -0.82 -0.73
CA PHE A 46 4.80 0.61 -0.49
C PHE A 46 6.20 0.90 0.08
N GLU A 47 6.63 0.15 1.10
CA GLU A 47 7.95 0.30 1.72
C GLU A 47 9.08 0.02 0.71
N LYS A 48 8.97 -1.06 -0.08
CA LYS A 48 9.95 -1.34 -1.16
C LYS A 48 10.02 -0.22 -2.19
N ALA A 49 8.88 0.33 -2.59
CA ALA A 49 8.82 1.44 -3.55
C ALA A 49 9.47 2.72 -2.99
N ASN A 50 9.37 2.96 -1.68
CA ASN A 50 10.02 4.08 -1.02
C ASN A 50 11.53 3.85 -0.78
N GLN A 51 11.94 2.63 -0.43
CA GLN A 51 13.35 2.28 -0.24
C GLN A 51 14.15 2.43 -1.54
N ARG A 52 13.61 1.98 -2.68
CA ARG A 52 14.25 2.17 -4.01
C ARG A 52 14.48 3.64 -4.36
N ARG A 53 13.71 4.56 -3.78
CA ARG A 53 13.86 6.01 -3.98
C ARG A 53 14.90 6.65 -3.06
N ALA A 54 15.20 6.04 -1.92
CA ALA A 54 16.17 6.54 -0.96
C ALA A 54 17.63 6.16 -1.35
N THR A 55 17.80 5.18 -2.23
CA THR A 55 19.10 4.67 -2.68
C THR A 55 19.52 5.17 -4.08
N SER A 56 18.84 6.17 -4.64
CA SER A 56 19.18 6.81 -5.93
C SER A 56 19.48 8.28 -5.75
#